data_AF-A0A496U936-F1
#
_entry.id   AF-A0A496U936-F1
#
_cell.length_a   1.000
_cell.length_b   1.000
_cell.length_c   1.000
_cell.angle_alpha   90.00
_cell.angle_beta   90.00
_cell.angle_gamma   90.00
#
_symmetry.space_group_name_H-M   'P 1'
#
loop_
_entity.id
_entity.type
_entity.pdbx_description
1 polymer ?
#
loop_
_entity_poly.entity_id
_entity_poly.type
_entity_poly.pdbx_seq_one_letter_code
_entity_poly.pdbx_strand_id
1 'polypeptide(L)' 'IRLSVDVVEYFKTMSKDTGIPYQNLINLYLRDCVQHNRKLKLNWGS' A
#
# COMPACT_ATOMS: atom_id res chain seq x y z
N ILE A 1 -5.12 2.43 -11.93
CA ILE A 1 -4.67 1.25 -11.14
C ILE A 1 -5.88 0.72 -10.40
N ARG A 2 -6.24 -0.54 -10.60
CA ARG A 2 -7.33 -1.20 -9.85
C ARG A 2 -6.70 -1.87 -8.63
N LEU A 3 -6.94 -1.30 -7.45
CA LEU A 3 -6.57 -1.92 -6.18
C LEU A 3 -7.70 -2.84 -5.73
N SER A 4 -7.35 -3.97 -5.13
CA SER A 4 -8.33 -4.84 -4.48
C SER A 4 -9.01 -4.11 -3.33
N VAL A 5 -10.24 -4.49 -3.02
CA VAL A 5 -11.06 -3.83 -1.99
C VAL A 5 -10.41 -3.92 -0.61
N ASP A 6 -9.80 -5.06 -0.30
CA ASP A 6 -9.03 -5.32 0.92
C ASP A 6 -7.85 -4.34 1.08
N VAL A 7 -7.07 -4.11 0.02
CA VAL A 7 -5.97 -3.14 0.03
C VAL A 7 -6.49 -1.73 0.32
N VAL A 8 -7.58 -1.33 -0.35
CA VAL A 8 -8.18 0.00 -0.13
C VAL A 8 -8.69 0.15 1.30
N GLU A 9 -9.32 -0.89 1.86
CA GLU A 9 -9.84 -0.88 3.23
C GLU A 9 -8.73 -0.78 4.28
N TYR A 10 -7.61 -1.49 4.08
CA TYR A 10 -6.42 -1.38 4.92
C TYR A 10 -5.91 0.07 5.02
N PHE A 11 -5.74 0.74 3.87
CA PHE A 11 -5.29 2.13 3.85
C PHE A 11 -6.34 3.11 4.37
N LYS A 12 -7.64 2.83 4.25
CA LYS A 12 -8.70 3.63 4.87
C LYS A 12 -8.65 3.55 6.39
N THR A 13 -8.35 2.38 6.96
CA THR A 13 -8.17 2.24 8.42
C THR A 13 -6.95 3.01 8.89
N MET A 14 -5.83 2.89 8.18
CA MET A 14 -4.61 3.66 8.48
C MET A 14 -4.81 5.18 8.33
N SER A 15 -5.67 5.60 7.40
CA SER A 15 -6.04 7.00 7.22
C SER A 15 -6.78 7.58 8.43
N LYS A 16 -7.62 6.77 9.09
CA LYS A 16 -8.32 7.20 10.32
C LYS A 16 -7.37 7.41 11.49
N ASP A 17 -6.32 6.60 11.59
CA ASP A 17 -5.33 6.67 12.66
C ASP A 17 -4.32 7.81 12.47
N THR A 18 -3.82 7.95 11.24
CA THR A 18 -2.78 8.94 10.90
C THR A 18 -3.32 10.32 10.53
N GLY A 19 -4.63 10.42 10.21
CA GLY A 19 -5.24 11.63 9.64
C GLY A 19 -4.82 11.93 8.19
N ILE A 20 -3.96 11.11 7.59
CA ILE A 20 -3.49 11.28 6.21
C ILE A 20 -4.47 10.60 5.26
N PRO A 21 -4.86 11.21 4.13
CA PRO A 21 -5.73 10.55 3.15
C PRO A 21 -5.17 9.21 2.67
N TYR A 22 -6.02 8.18 2.59
CA TYR A 22 -5.60 6.82 2.17
C TYR A 22 -4.88 6.81 0.80
N GLN A 23 -5.25 7.69 -0.13
CA GLN A 23 -4.55 7.84 -1.43
C GLN A 23 -3.11 8.34 -1.27
N ASN A 24 -2.87 9.27 -0.34
CA ASN A 24 -1.52 9.74 -0.04
C ASN A 24 -0.69 8.64 0.62
N LEU A 25 -1.29 7.87 1.54
CA LEU A 25 -0.62 6.72 2.15
C LEU A 25 -0.20 5.69 1.08
N ILE A 26 -1.09 5.35 0.14
CA ILE A 26 -0.75 4.47 -0.98
C ILE A 26 0.45 5.00 -1.74
N ASN A 27 0.43 6.28 -2.12
CA ASN A 27 1.54 6.90 -2.85
C ASN A 27 2.85 6.90 -2.06
N LEU A 28 2.80 7.19 -0.76
CA LEU A 28 3.97 7.17 0.12
C LEU A 28 4.57 5.77 0.21
N TYR A 29 3.73 4.74 0.40
CA TYR A 29 4.18 3.35 0.43
C TYR A 29 4.78 2.90 -0.91
N LEU A 30 4.15 3.26 -2.03
CA LEU A 30 4.69 2.96 -3.36
C LEU A 30 6.03 3.67 -3.60
N ARG A 31 6.16 4.93 -3.17
CA ARG A 31 7.41 5.69 -3.27
C ARG A 31 8.52 5.05 -2.42
N ASP A 32 8.19 4.64 -1.20
CA ASP A 32 9.12 3.90 -0.33
C ASP A 32 9.60 2.59 -0.99
N CYS A 33 8.67 1.84 -1.61
CA CYS A 33 9.02 0.62 -2.35
C CYS A 33 10.02 0.89 -3.47
N VAL A 34 9.86 1.98 -4.23
CA VAL A 34 10.79 2.38 -5.30
C VAL A 34 12.14 2.82 -4.70
N GLN A 35 12.13 3.65 -3.66
CA GLN A 35 13.37 4.14 -3.03
C GLN A 35 14.21 3.00 -2.43
N HIS A 36 13.57 1.99 -1.85
CA HIS A 36 14.24 0.82 -1.29
C HIS A 36 14.43 -0.32 -2.28
N ASN A 37 14.12 -0.13 -3.57
CA ASN A 37 14.16 -1.16 -4.61
C ASN A 37 13.48 -2.48 -4.18
N ARG A 38 12.37 -2.38 -3.43
CA ARG A 38 11.64 -3.55 -2.93
C ARG A 38 11.06 -4.30 -4.13
N LYS A 39 11.54 -5.52 -4.34
CA LYS A 39 10.99 -6.43 -5.36
C LYS A 39 9.81 -7.19 -4.76
N LEU A 40 8.77 -7.38 -5.56
CA LEU A 40 7.64 -8.23 -5.18
C LEU A 40 8.17 -9.64 -4.89
N LYS A 41 8.04 -10.09 -3.64
CA LYS A 41 8.34 -11.48 -3.29
C LYS A 41 7.16 -12.33 -3.71
N LEU A 42 7.22 -12.85 -4.93
CA LEU A 42 6.31 -13.86 -5.42
C LEU A 42 6.64 -15.19 -4.72
N ASN A 43 6.05 -15.42 -3.56
CA ASN A 43 5.95 -16.78 -3.04
C ASN A 43 4.82 -17.47 -3.81
N TRP A 44 5.19 -18.15 -4.89
CA TRP A 44 4.34 -19.17 -5.48
C TRP A 44 4.26 -20.29 -4.45
N GLY A 45 3.18 -20.30 -3.65
CA GLY A 45 2.89 -21.42 -2.76
C GLY A 45 2.87 -22.71 -3.57
N SER A 46 3.64 -23.70 -3.13
CA SER A 46 3.55 -25.09 -3.61
C SER A 46 2.22 -25.71 -3.18
#